data_AF-A0AAE0VUZ5-F1
#
_entry.id   AF-A0AAE0VUZ5-F1
#
_cell.length_a   1.000
_cell.length_b   1.000
_cell.length_c   1.000
_cell.angle_alpha   90.00
_cell.angle_beta   90.00
_cell.angle_gamma   90.00
#
_symmetry.space_group_name_H-M   'P 1'
#
loop_
_entity.id
_entity.type
_entity.pdbx_description
1 polymer ?
#
loop_
_entity_poly.entity_id
_entity_poly.type
_entity_poly.pdbx_seq_one_letter_code
_entity_poly.pdbx_strand_id
1 'polypeptide(L)'
;MTFLLLFAFILELSYVSAADQVCYGELGCFTKLSGLPLPKSPEHVQTLFELYTRSHSANALVLPFVNYNSHMDAWSRTFQGNKQTKFIIHGFIDTGRKQWIINMVAELLKKGDFNVIVVNWGHGSQLPYEQASANTFLIGAETAALIKYLHDHHGLQLTDVHIIGHSLGAHIAGHVGHKIPHIGRISGKHGHCHNVNKLYELYIF
;
A
#
# COMPACT_ATOMS: atom_id res chain seq x y z
N MET A 1 -10.32 39.97 -59.30
CA MET A 1 -10.72 38.55 -59.17
C MET A 1 -9.46 37.74 -58.88
N THR A 2 -9.29 36.90 -57.88
CA THR A 2 -9.98 36.59 -56.61
C THR A 2 -8.98 35.68 -55.88
N PHE A 3 -8.62 36.06 -54.65
CA PHE A 3 -8.11 35.26 -53.52
C PHE A 3 -6.97 34.23 -53.68
N LEU A 4 -5.81 34.63 -53.10
CA LEU A 4 -5.02 33.75 -52.23
C LEU A 4 -5.93 33.16 -51.13
N LEU A 5 -5.74 31.88 -50.78
CA LEU A 5 -5.43 31.43 -49.41
C LEU A 5 -5.38 29.90 -49.35
N LEU A 6 -4.17 29.41 -49.07
CA LEU A 6 -3.81 28.21 -48.33
C LEU A 6 -4.98 27.48 -47.63
N PHE A 7 -5.29 26.27 -48.10
CA PHE A 7 -5.87 25.22 -47.26
C PHE A 7 -4.87 24.06 -47.18
N ALA A 8 -3.77 24.31 -46.46
CA ALA A 8 -3.04 23.22 -45.83
C ALA A 8 -3.96 22.68 -44.74
N PHE A 9 -4.66 21.58 -45.03
CA PHE A 9 -5.42 20.82 -44.04
C PHE A 9 -4.39 20.11 -43.16
N ILE A 10 -3.79 20.87 -42.24
CA ILE A 10 -2.93 20.35 -41.19
C ILE A 10 -3.84 19.51 -40.31
N LEU A 11 -3.58 18.21 -40.30
CA LEU A 11 -3.96 17.31 -39.22
C LEU A 11 -3.35 17.87 -37.92
N GLU A 12 -4.05 18.79 -37.26
CA GLU A 12 -3.89 18.96 -35.83
C GLU A 12 -4.62 17.78 -35.17
N LEU A 13 -3.99 16.60 -35.28
CA LEU A 13 -4.01 15.72 -34.13
C LEU A 13 -3.32 16.52 -33.04
N SER A 14 -4.12 17.19 -32.22
CA SER A 14 -3.69 17.68 -30.92
C SER A 14 -3.08 16.46 -30.22
N TYR A 15 -1.76 16.35 -30.29
CA TYR A 15 -1.00 15.39 -29.51
C TYR A 15 -1.18 15.86 -28.08
N VAL A 16 -2.24 15.37 -27.43
CA VAL A 16 -2.43 15.55 -26.00
C VAL A 16 -1.23 14.85 -25.38
N SER A 17 -0.22 15.63 -24.99
CA SER A 17 0.91 15.14 -24.23
C SER A 17 0.34 14.39 -23.04
N ALA A 18 0.48 13.07 -23.02
CA ALA A 18 0.15 12.30 -21.85
C ALA A 18 0.96 12.90 -20.70
N ALA A 19 0.32 13.20 -19.57
CA ALA A 19 1.04 13.71 -18.42
C ALA A 19 2.15 12.72 -18.04
N ASP A 20 3.39 13.22 -17.90
CA ASP A 20 4.54 12.40 -17.51
C ASP A 20 4.66 12.24 -15.99
N GLN A 21 3.81 12.92 -15.24
CA GLN A 21 3.80 12.90 -13.79
C GLN A 21 2.41 13.21 -13.23
N VAL A 22 2.11 12.65 -12.04
CA VAL A 22 0.95 13.01 -11.23
C VAL A 22 1.36 13.23 -9.78
N CYS A 23 0.74 14.17 -9.08
CA CYS A 23 1.04 14.48 -7.68
C CYS A 23 -0.20 14.35 -6.80
N TYR A 24 -0.02 13.83 -5.58
CA TYR A 24 -1.09 13.60 -4.63
C TYR A 24 -0.73 14.17 -3.26
N GLY A 25 -0.93 15.48 -3.08
CA GLY A 25 -0.72 16.17 -1.80
C GLY A 25 0.61 15.81 -1.12
N GLU A 26 0.53 15.36 0.14
CA GLU A 26 1.68 14.96 0.96
C GLU A 26 2.41 13.69 0.49
N LEU A 27 1.80 12.89 -0.40
CA LEU A 27 2.44 11.70 -0.98
C LEU A 27 3.51 12.05 -2.02
N GLY A 28 3.55 13.31 -2.45
CA GLY A 28 4.45 13.82 -3.46
C GLY A 28 4.00 13.44 -4.87
N CYS A 29 4.98 13.31 -5.77
CA CYS A 29 4.73 13.08 -7.19
C CYS A 29 5.29 11.77 -7.69
N PHE A 30 4.62 11.23 -8.71
CA PHE A 30 4.90 9.96 -9.35
C PHE A 30 5.14 10.21 -10.82
N THR A 31 6.36 9.95 -11.27
CA THR A 31 6.74 10.06 -12.68
C THR A 31 6.42 8.76 -13.40
N LYS A 32 5.99 8.88 -14.65
CA LYS A 32 5.69 7.76 -15.52
C LYS A 32 6.95 6.94 -15.76
N LEU A 33 6.88 5.63 -15.53
CA LEU A 33 7.96 4.70 -15.82
C LEU A 33 7.68 4.00 -17.15
N SER A 34 8.75 3.65 -17.88
CA SER A 34 8.61 2.93 -19.15
C SER A 34 7.82 1.64 -18.95
N GLY A 35 6.78 1.44 -19.76
CA GLY A 35 5.92 0.26 -19.71
C GLY A 35 4.86 0.25 -18.60
N LEU A 36 4.78 1.29 -17.75
CA LEU A 36 3.74 1.41 -16.72
C LEU A 36 2.92 2.70 -16.90
N PRO A 37 1.60 2.66 -16.65
CA PRO A 37 0.81 3.88 -16.53
C PRO A 37 1.20 4.65 -15.26
N LEU A 38 0.70 5.89 -15.13
CA LEU A 38 0.74 6.58 -13.84
C LEU A 38 -0.17 5.86 -12.82
N PRO A 39 0.16 5.90 -11.52
CA PRO A 39 -0.73 5.38 -10.49
C PRO A 39 -2.09 6.09 -10.56
N LYS A 40 -3.15 5.40 -10.13
CA LYS A 40 -4.46 6.01 -9.87
C LYS A 40 -4.40 6.87 -8.60
N SER A 41 -5.40 7.73 -8.39
CA SER A 41 -5.46 8.57 -7.20
C SER A 41 -5.84 7.79 -5.93
N PRO A 42 -5.55 8.30 -4.73
CA PRO A 42 -5.99 7.70 -3.47
C PRO A 42 -7.50 7.40 -3.42
N GLU A 43 -8.34 8.28 -3.96
CA GLU A 43 -9.81 8.13 -4.00
C GLU A 43 -10.24 6.97 -4.89
N HIS A 44 -9.43 6.64 -5.90
CA HIS A 44 -9.66 5.51 -6.78
C HIS A 44 -9.04 4.23 -6.24
N VAL A 45 -7.88 4.27 -5.59
CA VAL A 45 -7.24 3.05 -5.04
C VAL A 45 -7.94 2.58 -3.76
N GLN A 46 -8.44 3.51 -2.96
CA GLN A 46 -9.21 3.26 -1.73
C GLN A 46 -8.50 2.34 -0.75
N THR A 47 -7.22 2.63 -0.47
CA THR A 47 -6.45 1.86 0.51
C THR A 47 -7.08 1.96 1.90
N LEU A 48 -7.25 0.80 2.53
CA LEU A 48 -7.70 0.66 3.90
C LEU A 48 -6.57 0.07 4.74
N PHE A 49 -6.29 0.68 5.89
CA PHE A 49 -5.46 0.07 6.92
C PHE A 49 -6.36 -0.58 7.96
N GLU A 50 -6.13 -1.85 8.26
CA GLU A 50 -6.96 -2.62 9.17
C GLU A 50 -6.10 -3.07 10.35
N LEU A 51 -6.28 -2.43 11.51
CA LEU A 51 -5.53 -2.71 12.73
C LEU A 51 -6.18 -3.83 13.52
N TYR A 52 -5.40 -4.87 13.74
CA TYR A 52 -5.67 -5.98 14.63
C TYR A 52 -4.71 -5.95 15.83
N THR A 53 -5.26 -6.23 17.00
CA THR A 53 -4.52 -6.44 18.24
C THR A 53 -5.13 -7.63 18.96
N ARG A 54 -4.53 -8.11 20.06
CA ARG A 54 -5.14 -9.19 20.86
C ARG A 54 -6.54 -8.84 21.37
N SER A 55 -6.77 -7.59 21.76
CA SER A 55 -8.08 -7.09 22.22
C SER A 55 -9.08 -6.88 21.07
N HIS A 56 -8.59 -6.73 19.84
CA HIS A 56 -9.39 -6.51 18.63
C HIS A 56 -9.05 -7.56 17.55
N SER A 57 -9.04 -8.84 17.94
CA SER A 57 -8.57 -9.93 17.08
C SER A 57 -9.61 -10.40 16.06
N ALA A 58 -10.90 -10.30 16.38
CA ALA A 58 -12.00 -10.70 15.48
C ALA A 58 -12.49 -9.56 14.57
N ASN A 59 -12.37 -8.31 15.03
CA ASN A 59 -12.87 -7.12 14.33
C ASN A 59 -11.75 -6.07 14.27
N ALA A 60 -11.19 -5.86 13.07
CA ALA A 60 -10.20 -4.79 12.89
C ALA A 60 -10.83 -3.41 13.04
N LEU A 61 -10.03 -2.48 13.54
CA LEU A 61 -10.29 -1.06 13.38
C LEU A 61 -9.85 -0.66 11.98
N VAL A 62 -10.78 -0.19 11.16
CA VAL A 62 -10.52 0.22 9.78
C VAL A 62 -10.22 1.72 9.74
N LEU A 63 -9.09 2.07 9.12
CA LEU A 63 -8.67 3.43 8.81
C LEU A 63 -8.54 3.56 7.29
N PRO A 64 -9.55 4.13 6.61
CA PRO A 64 -9.40 4.51 5.21
C PRO A 64 -8.29 5.55 5.07
N PHE A 65 -7.40 5.42 4.08
CA PHE A 65 -6.38 6.45 3.84
C PHE A 65 -7.03 7.79 3.47
N VAL A 66 -8.03 7.75 2.60
CA VAL A 66 -8.84 8.93 2.28
C VAL A 66 -9.80 9.21 3.42
N ASN A 67 -9.84 10.45 3.90
CA ASN A 67 -10.68 10.88 5.03
C ASN A 67 -10.39 10.16 6.36
N TYR A 68 -9.12 9.84 6.63
CA TYR A 68 -8.71 9.09 7.83
C TYR A 68 -9.08 9.76 9.16
N ASN A 69 -9.28 11.09 9.18
CA ASN A 69 -9.53 11.89 10.39
C ASN A 69 -10.68 11.34 11.26
N SER A 70 -11.77 10.86 10.67
CA SER A 70 -12.93 10.37 11.42
C SER A 70 -12.69 9.05 12.15
N HIS A 71 -11.60 8.34 11.83
CA HIS A 71 -11.27 7.03 12.40
C HIS A 71 -10.00 7.06 13.26
N MET A 72 -9.21 8.13 13.16
CA MET A 72 -7.91 8.24 13.81
C MET A 72 -7.98 8.18 15.35
N ASP A 73 -9.04 8.73 15.96
CA ASP A 73 -9.22 8.71 17.42
C ASP A 73 -9.34 7.30 17.99
N ALA A 74 -10.04 6.40 17.29
CA ALA A 74 -10.19 5.01 17.72
C ALA A 74 -8.89 4.23 17.50
N TRP A 75 -8.22 4.48 16.38
CA TRP A 75 -6.91 3.91 16.05
C TRP A 75 -5.84 4.29 17.08
N SER A 76 -5.73 5.59 17.38
CA SER A 76 -4.75 6.15 18.32
C SER A 76 -4.85 5.57 19.72
N ARG A 77 -6.06 5.25 20.18
CA ARG A 77 -6.30 4.63 21.50
C ARG A 77 -5.98 3.14 21.55
N THR A 78 -5.96 2.47 20.40
CA THR A 78 -5.79 1.02 20.30
C THR A 78 -4.37 0.63 19.91
N PHE A 79 -3.74 1.42 19.05
CA PHE A 79 -2.35 1.25 18.66
C PHE A 79 -1.41 1.51 19.84
N GLN A 80 -0.38 0.68 19.97
CA GLN A 80 0.59 0.79 21.07
C GLN A 80 2.01 0.84 20.49
N GLY A 81 2.64 2.03 20.48
CA GLY A 81 3.93 2.25 19.81
C GLY A 81 5.10 1.48 20.40
N ASN A 82 5.01 1.05 21.65
CA ASN A 82 6.02 0.21 22.30
C ASN A 82 5.95 -1.29 21.93
N LYS A 83 5.03 -1.67 21.04
CA LYS A 83 4.90 -3.03 20.52
C LYS A 83 5.44 -3.13 19.10
N GLN A 84 5.99 -4.30 18.77
CA GLN A 84 6.32 -4.61 17.38
C GLN A 84 5.08 -4.49 16.50
N THR A 85 5.27 -3.83 15.36
CA THR A 85 4.20 -3.55 14.40
C THR A 85 4.47 -4.32 13.12
N LYS A 86 3.55 -5.22 12.79
CA LYS A 86 3.62 -6.12 11.64
C LYS A 86 2.67 -5.62 10.56
N PHE A 87 3.20 -5.16 9.44
CA PHE A 87 2.40 -4.82 8.27
C PHE A 87 2.26 -6.04 7.36
N ILE A 88 1.05 -6.36 6.91
CA ILE A 88 0.79 -7.42 5.94
C ILE A 88 0.20 -6.80 4.68
N ILE A 89 0.87 -7.00 3.53
CA ILE A 89 0.50 -6.39 2.26
C ILE A 89 0.23 -7.49 1.22
N HIS A 90 -1.02 -7.56 0.76
CA HIS A 90 -1.44 -8.52 -0.25
C HIS A 90 -0.99 -8.12 -1.67
N GLY A 91 -1.21 -9.02 -2.63
CA GLY A 91 -0.76 -8.86 -4.01
C GLY A 91 -1.88 -8.58 -5.03
N PHE A 92 -1.56 -8.85 -6.29
CA PHE A 92 -2.45 -8.71 -7.44
C PHE A 92 -3.72 -9.57 -7.32
N ILE A 93 -4.89 -9.01 -7.66
CA ILE A 93 -6.22 -9.67 -7.60
C ILE A 93 -6.59 -10.16 -6.18
N ASP A 94 -5.84 -9.73 -5.17
CA ASP A 94 -6.01 -10.18 -3.79
C ASP A 94 -6.75 -9.12 -2.96
N THR A 95 -7.14 -9.47 -1.74
CA THR A 95 -7.77 -8.52 -0.81
C THR A 95 -7.31 -8.80 0.61
N GLY A 96 -7.49 -7.83 1.52
CA GLY A 96 -7.21 -8.01 2.95
C GLY A 96 -8.03 -9.11 3.64
N ARG A 97 -9.06 -9.66 2.97
CA ARG A 97 -9.97 -10.66 3.54
C ARG A 97 -9.67 -12.09 3.12
N LYS A 98 -8.55 -12.33 2.45
CA LYS A 98 -8.21 -13.65 1.95
C LYS A 98 -7.77 -14.55 3.09
N GLN A 99 -8.06 -15.84 2.97
CA GLN A 99 -7.87 -16.78 4.07
C GLN A 99 -6.43 -16.79 4.60
N TRP A 100 -5.44 -16.61 3.73
CA TRP A 100 -4.04 -16.54 4.14
C TRP A 100 -3.72 -15.29 4.97
N ILE A 101 -4.36 -14.14 4.71
CA ILE A 101 -4.24 -12.93 5.52
C ILE A 101 -4.87 -13.18 6.90
N ILE A 102 -6.11 -13.67 6.92
CA ILE A 102 -6.85 -13.95 8.16
C ILE A 102 -6.05 -14.90 9.05
N ASN A 103 -5.54 -15.99 8.47
CA ASN A 103 -4.73 -16.95 9.21
C ASN A 103 -3.41 -16.32 9.69
N MET A 104 -2.73 -15.52 8.86
CA MET A 104 -1.47 -14.86 9.24
C MET A 104 -1.68 -13.89 10.41
N VAL A 105 -2.73 -13.08 10.39
CA VAL A 105 -3.11 -12.22 11.51
C VAL A 105 -3.32 -13.05 12.78
N ALA A 106 -4.11 -14.11 12.69
CA ALA A 106 -4.38 -15.00 13.83
C ALA A 106 -3.09 -15.62 14.39
N GLU A 107 -2.20 -16.12 13.54
CA GLU A 107 -0.94 -16.72 13.97
C GLU A 107 0.02 -15.70 14.58
N LEU A 108 0.13 -14.49 14.01
CA LEU A 108 0.94 -13.42 14.59
C LEU A 108 0.44 -13.03 15.99
N LEU A 109 -0.88 -12.87 16.17
CA LEU A 109 -1.48 -12.51 17.47
C LEU A 109 -1.36 -13.62 18.52
N LYS A 110 -1.33 -14.89 18.09
CA LYS A 110 -1.01 -16.03 18.98
C LYS A 110 0.45 -15.99 19.41
N LYS A 111 1.37 -15.64 18.51
CA LYS A 111 2.82 -15.66 18.75
C LYS A 111 3.31 -14.54 19.65
N GLY A 112 2.72 -13.35 19.53
CA GLY A 112 3.16 -12.19 20.29
C GLY A 112 2.07 -11.16 20.49
N ASP A 113 2.33 -10.22 21.37
CA ASP A 113 1.48 -9.05 21.56
C ASP A 113 1.94 -7.96 20.59
N PHE A 114 1.38 -7.98 19.39
CA PHE A 114 1.75 -7.12 18.27
C PHE A 114 0.63 -6.16 17.89
N ASN A 115 0.99 -5.04 17.27
CA ASN A 115 0.08 -4.36 16.35
C ASN A 115 0.19 -5.07 15.00
N VAL A 116 -0.89 -5.63 14.48
CA VAL A 116 -0.89 -6.23 13.14
C VAL A 116 -1.76 -5.38 12.23
N ILE A 117 -1.18 -4.78 11.19
CA ILE A 117 -1.85 -3.87 10.27
C ILE A 117 -1.91 -4.52 8.90
N VAL A 118 -3.10 -4.82 8.42
CA VAL A 118 -3.30 -5.26 7.03
C VAL A 118 -3.45 -4.03 6.15
N VAL A 119 -2.63 -3.96 5.09
CA VAL A 119 -2.75 -2.94 4.03
C VAL A 119 -3.64 -3.52 2.94
N ASN A 120 -4.92 -3.18 2.99
CA ASN A 120 -5.94 -3.67 2.06
C ASN A 120 -6.15 -2.65 0.94
N TRP A 121 -5.62 -2.97 -0.24
CA TRP A 121 -5.68 -2.15 -1.45
C TRP A 121 -6.46 -2.88 -2.57
N GLY A 122 -7.45 -3.69 -2.17
CA GLY A 122 -8.20 -4.59 -3.04
C GLY A 122 -8.72 -3.92 -4.32
N HIS A 123 -9.27 -2.71 -4.20
CA HIS A 123 -9.82 -1.97 -5.34
C HIS A 123 -8.73 -1.60 -6.37
N GLY A 124 -7.56 -1.11 -5.92
CA GLY A 124 -6.42 -0.83 -6.79
C GLY A 124 -5.70 -2.08 -7.33
N SER A 125 -5.82 -3.23 -6.65
CA SER A 125 -5.11 -4.48 -6.99
C SER A 125 -5.77 -5.32 -8.09
N GLN A 126 -7.05 -5.06 -8.36
CA GLN A 126 -7.86 -5.82 -9.31
C GLN A 126 -7.96 -5.14 -10.69
N LEU A 127 -7.31 -3.98 -10.84
CA LEU A 127 -7.14 -3.32 -12.14
C LEU A 127 -6.18 -4.15 -13.03
N PRO A 128 -6.08 -3.87 -14.35
CA PRO A 128 -5.10 -4.53 -15.22
C PRO A 128 -3.69 -4.53 -14.63
N TYR A 129 -2.90 -5.56 -14.92
CA TYR A 129 -1.64 -5.83 -14.21
C TYR A 129 -0.67 -4.65 -14.23
N GLU A 130 -0.56 -3.95 -15.37
CA GLU A 130 0.28 -2.76 -15.52
C GLU A 130 -0.20 -1.62 -14.60
N GLN A 131 -1.52 -1.43 -14.49
CA GLN A 131 -2.10 -0.43 -13.60
C GLN A 131 -1.97 -0.81 -12.13
N ALA A 132 -2.18 -2.09 -11.77
CA ALA A 132 -1.97 -2.58 -10.41
C ALA A 132 -0.49 -2.45 -10.00
N SER A 133 0.43 -2.73 -10.93
CA SER A 133 1.87 -2.54 -10.74
C SER A 133 2.21 -1.07 -10.54
N ALA A 134 1.65 -0.16 -11.34
CA ALA A 134 1.81 1.29 -11.12
C ALA A 134 1.24 1.77 -9.78
N ASN A 135 0.11 1.22 -9.32
CA ASN A 135 -0.49 1.59 -8.05
C ASN A 135 0.41 1.23 -6.85
N THR A 136 1.33 0.26 -6.99
CA THR A 136 2.24 -0.11 -5.89
C THR A 136 3.08 1.05 -5.38
N PHE A 137 3.44 2.01 -6.24
CA PHE A 137 4.16 3.22 -5.85
C PHE A 137 3.32 4.09 -4.91
N LEU A 138 2.03 4.28 -5.24
CA LEU A 138 1.10 5.05 -4.41
C LEU A 138 0.94 4.39 -3.04
N ILE A 139 0.63 3.09 -3.01
CA ILE A 139 0.34 2.37 -1.77
C ILE A 139 1.58 2.31 -0.88
N GLY A 140 2.77 2.23 -1.48
CA GLY A 140 4.04 2.36 -0.76
C GLY A 140 4.22 3.76 -0.14
N ALA A 141 3.79 4.82 -0.83
CA ALA A 141 3.79 6.17 -0.27
C ALA A 141 2.77 6.33 0.87
N GLU A 142 1.54 5.82 0.71
CA GLU A 142 0.49 5.86 1.73
C GLU A 142 0.90 5.09 2.99
N THR A 143 1.45 3.89 2.81
CA THR A 143 1.95 3.06 3.93
C THR A 143 3.12 3.74 4.65
N ALA A 144 4.02 4.38 3.89
CA ALA A 144 5.11 5.15 4.47
C ALA A 144 4.61 6.40 5.24
N ALA A 145 3.58 7.07 4.75
CA ALA A 145 2.96 8.20 5.44
C ALA A 145 2.37 7.76 6.79
N LEU A 146 1.64 6.64 6.82
CA LEU A 146 1.11 6.08 8.07
C LEU A 146 2.22 5.70 9.05
N ILE A 147 3.28 5.01 8.60
CA ILE A 147 4.40 4.64 9.49
C ILE A 147 5.07 5.87 10.09
N LYS A 148 5.30 6.92 9.28
CA LYS A 148 5.85 8.19 9.77
C LYS A 148 4.95 8.84 10.81
N TYR A 149 3.64 8.92 10.53
CA TYR A 149 2.67 9.44 11.49
C TYR A 149 2.70 8.67 12.83
N LEU A 150 2.74 7.34 12.78
CA LEU A 150 2.81 6.51 13.99
C LEU A 150 4.15 6.67 14.74
N HIS A 151 5.24 6.88 14.01
CA HIS A 151 6.55 7.19 14.60
C HIS A 151 6.52 8.54 15.33
N ASP A 152 6.09 9.58 14.62
CA ASP A 152 6.15 10.96 15.08
C ASP A 152 5.15 11.26 16.21
N HIS A 153 4.00 10.59 16.23
CA HIS A 153 2.90 10.91 17.15
C HIS A 153 2.53 9.79 18.14
N HIS A 154 2.93 8.55 17.88
CA HIS A 154 2.51 7.40 18.70
C HIS A 154 3.67 6.56 19.25
N GLY A 155 4.92 7.01 19.08
CA GLY A 155 6.09 6.38 19.68
C GLY A 155 6.47 5.05 19.05
N LEU A 156 6.05 4.79 17.80
CA LEU A 156 6.49 3.62 17.05
C LEU A 156 7.98 3.74 16.72
N GLN A 157 8.80 2.80 17.18
CA GLN A 157 10.19 2.72 16.74
C GLN A 157 10.27 2.06 15.35
N LEU A 158 10.98 2.68 14.40
CA LEU A 158 11.13 2.13 13.04
C LEU A 158 11.79 0.74 13.03
N THR A 159 12.67 0.47 13.98
CA THR A 159 13.31 -0.84 14.19
C THR A 159 12.34 -1.93 14.64
N ASP A 160 11.18 -1.54 15.17
CA ASP A 160 10.10 -2.46 15.58
C ASP A 160 9.07 -2.72 14.46
N VAL A 161 9.27 -2.10 13.30
CA VAL A 161 8.44 -2.31 12.11
C VAL A 161 8.94 -3.51 11.31
N HIS A 162 8.02 -4.43 11.01
CA HIS A 162 8.24 -5.54 10.09
C HIS A 162 7.16 -5.55 9.02
N ILE A 163 7.58 -5.43 7.76
CA ILE A 163 6.67 -5.42 6.61
C ILE A 163 6.74 -6.77 5.90
N ILE A 164 5.58 -7.41 5.77
CA ILE A 164 5.39 -8.71 5.13
C ILE A 164 4.60 -8.47 3.82
N GLY A 165 5.27 -8.63 2.69
CA GLY A 165 4.68 -8.39 1.38
C GLY A 165 4.63 -9.64 0.51
N HIS A 166 3.47 -9.93 -0.09
CA HIS A 166 3.30 -11.04 -1.03
C HIS A 166 3.03 -10.53 -2.45
N SER A 167 3.75 -11.09 -3.45
CA SER A 167 3.61 -10.72 -4.87
C SER A 167 3.81 -9.20 -5.06
N LEU A 168 2.86 -8.46 -5.66
CA LEU A 168 2.93 -7.00 -5.75
C LEU A 168 3.08 -6.31 -4.37
N GLY A 169 2.57 -6.93 -3.30
CA GLY A 169 2.79 -6.47 -1.93
C GLY A 169 4.25 -6.48 -1.48
N ALA A 170 5.10 -7.35 -2.06
CA ALA A 170 6.55 -7.33 -1.79
C ALA A 170 7.22 -6.09 -2.41
N HIS A 171 6.77 -5.66 -3.60
CA HIS A 171 7.23 -4.43 -4.22
C HIS A 171 6.77 -3.20 -3.43
N ILE A 172 5.51 -3.19 -2.96
CA ILE A 172 5.01 -2.17 -2.04
C ILE A 172 5.89 -2.07 -0.79
N ALA A 173 6.22 -3.21 -0.16
CA ALA A 173 7.11 -3.24 1.00
C ALA A 173 8.50 -2.65 0.68
N GLY A 174 9.05 -2.95 -0.50
CA GLY A 174 10.28 -2.35 -1.00
C GLY A 174 10.19 -0.82 -1.19
N HIS A 175 9.08 -0.32 -1.73
CA HIS A 175 8.83 1.12 -1.84
C HIS A 175 8.77 1.81 -0.48
N VAL A 176 8.17 1.16 0.52
CA VAL A 176 8.15 1.67 1.90
C VAL A 176 9.57 1.73 2.46
N GLY A 177 10.36 0.65 2.34
CA GLY A 177 11.74 0.60 2.81
C GLY A 177 12.66 1.64 2.13
N HIS A 178 12.41 1.96 0.86
CA HIS A 178 13.12 3.03 0.17
C HIS A 178 12.77 4.42 0.74
N LYS A 179 11.52 4.65 1.15
CA LYS A 179 11.03 5.92 1.68
C LYS A 179 11.32 6.13 3.17
N ILE A 180 11.52 5.06 3.93
CA ILE A 180 11.75 5.08 5.38
C ILE A 180 13.04 4.32 5.68
N PRO A 181 14.15 5.03 5.96
CA PRO A 181 15.39 4.38 6.36
C PRO A 181 15.20 3.70 7.73
N HIS A 182 16.02 2.68 8.01
CA HIS A 182 16.06 1.98 9.30
C HIS A 182 14.78 1.24 9.72
N ILE A 183 13.92 0.86 8.76
CA ILE A 183 12.86 -0.13 9.01
C ILE A 183 13.50 -1.45 9.49
N GLY A 184 12.95 -2.00 10.57
CA GLY A 184 13.48 -3.20 11.24
C GLY A 184 13.62 -4.41 10.33
N ARG A 185 12.56 -4.74 9.57
CA ARG A 185 12.57 -5.90 8.66
C ARG A 185 11.59 -5.77 7.51
N ILE A 186 11.98 -6.29 6.33
CA ILE A 186 11.09 -6.54 5.20
C ILE A 186 11.20 -8.01 4.80
N SER A 187 10.06 -8.70 4.72
CA SER A 187 9.96 -10.06 4.20
C SER A 187 9.10 -10.04 2.94
N GLY A 188 9.71 -10.27 1.79
CA GLY A 188 9.03 -10.33 0.49
C GLY A 188 8.93 -11.76 -0.04
N LYS A 189 7.78 -12.14 -0.60
CA LYS A 189 7.62 -13.43 -1.29
C LYS A 189 7.09 -13.26 -2.71
N HIS A 190 7.76 -13.93 -3.65
CA HIS A 190 7.38 -13.99 -5.05
C HIS A 190 6.72 -15.36 -5.35
N GLY A 191 5.45 -15.38 -5.75
CA GLY A 191 4.79 -16.55 -6.37
C GLY A 191 4.32 -17.71 -5.46
N HIS A 192 3.39 -18.50 -6.02
CA HIS A 192 2.53 -19.52 -5.40
C HIS A 192 3.17 -20.34 -4.27
N CYS A 193 2.54 -20.35 -3.09
CA CYS A 193 2.86 -21.32 -2.05
C CYS A 193 1.78 -22.39 -1.98
N HIS A 194 2.08 -23.58 -2.50
CA HIS A 194 1.22 -24.77 -2.41
C HIS A 194 1.02 -25.30 -0.98
N ASN A 195 1.71 -24.72 0.02
CA ASN A 195 1.61 -25.17 1.40
C ASN A 195 1.56 -23.99 2.38
N VAL A 196 0.36 -23.72 2.89
CA VAL A 196 0.07 -22.58 3.77
C VAL A 196 0.89 -22.66 5.06
N ASN A 197 1.22 -23.85 5.54
CA ASN A 197 1.99 -24.02 6.78
C ASN A 197 3.45 -23.56 6.67
N LYS A 198 4.06 -23.66 5.48
CA LYS A 198 5.39 -23.10 5.19
C LYS A 198 5.38 -21.59 4.97
N LEU A 199 4.22 -20.96 4.75
CA LEU A 199 4.13 -19.49 4.71
C LEU A 199 4.46 -18.90 6.08
N TYR A 200 3.90 -19.48 7.15
CA TYR A 200 4.06 -18.92 8.49
C TYR A 200 5.50 -18.98 9.00
N GLU A 201 6.24 -20.05 8.70
CA GLU A 201 7.64 -20.19 9.16
C GLU A 201 8.59 -19.15 8.53
N LEU A 202 8.34 -18.68 7.30
CA LEU A 202 9.18 -17.68 6.63
C LEU A 202 8.83 -16.22 6.99
N TYR A 203 7.61 -15.99 7.50
CA TYR A 203 7.13 -14.64 7.82
C TYR A 203 7.12 -14.33 9.31
N ILE A 204 7.02 -15.35 10.17
CA ILE A 204 6.95 -15.18 11.62
C ILE A 204 8.35 -15.27 12.26
N PHE A 205 9.26 -16.05 11.67
CA PHE A 205 10.68 -16.11 12.02
C PHE A 205 11.50 -15.30 11.02
#